data_AF-F6TE43-F1
#
_entry.id   AF-F6TE43-F1
#
_cell.length_a   1.000
_cell.length_b   1.000
_cell.length_c   1.000
_cell.angle_alpha   90.00
_cell.angle_beta   90.00
_cell.angle_gamma   90.00
#
_symmetry.space_group_name_H-M   'P 1'
#
loop_
_entity.id
_entity.type
_entity.pdbx_description
1 polymer ?
#
loop_
_entity_poly.entity_id
_entity_poly.type
_entity_poly.pdbx_seq_one_letter_code
_entity_poly.pdbx_strand_id
1 'polypeptide(L)'
;MDDDVVVLKSLDSLRNNEMVLGEENYDALANSIIMASPNSWFLKKWFTYYKDFNDTKWSESSCFVPWSLWHLFPSTINVVKERMLRPNWEEIKFLYHELWDWRDNYTVHLYSRFMVNVDGTPERSLQELSVLNTTYGEIARYVLWKDPKIRDITEWMV
;
A
#
# COMPACT_ATOMS: atom_id res chain seq x y z
N MET A 1 8.17 5.44 -0.58
CA MET A 1 7.06 4.65 -1.12
C MET A 1 7.66 3.38 -1.64
N ASP A 2 7.12 2.23 -1.26
CA ASP A 2 7.54 0.93 -1.77
C ASP A 2 7.34 0.89 -3.29
N ASP A 3 8.15 0.08 -3.96
CA ASP A 3 8.18 -0.04 -5.42
C ASP A 3 6.95 -0.75 -5.99
N ASP A 4 6.20 -1.48 -5.15
CA ASP A 4 4.96 -2.14 -5.48
C ASP A 4 3.72 -1.46 -4.86
N VAL A 5 3.79 -0.17 -4.54
CA VAL A 5 2.63 0.66 -4.17
C VAL A 5 2.16 1.49 -5.36
N VAL A 6 0.87 1.43 -5.66
CA VAL A 6 0.23 2.23 -6.71
C VAL A 6 -0.64 3.34 -6.12
N VAL A 7 -0.51 4.55 -6.66
CA VAL A 7 -1.37 5.70 -6.31
C VAL A 7 -2.58 5.72 -7.25
N LEU A 8 -3.78 5.58 -6.70
CA LEU A 8 -5.04 5.45 -7.44
C LEU A 8 -5.87 6.73 -7.41
N LYS A 9 -5.67 7.58 -6.38
CA LYS A 9 -6.25 8.93 -6.27
C LYS A 9 -5.17 9.95 -5.90
N SER A 10 -5.40 11.22 -6.23
CA SER A 10 -4.50 12.30 -5.83
C SER A 10 -4.33 12.35 -4.30
N LEU A 11 -3.09 12.47 -3.85
CA LEU A 11 -2.72 12.65 -2.45
C LEU A 11 -2.70 14.13 -2.03
N ASP A 12 -3.08 15.06 -2.92
CA ASP A 12 -2.93 16.50 -2.68
C ASP A 12 -3.72 16.98 -1.45
N SER A 13 -4.89 16.39 -1.19
CA SER A 13 -5.70 16.68 0.00
C SER A 13 -4.97 16.37 1.31
N LEU A 14 -3.97 15.48 1.29
CA LEU A 14 -3.21 15.04 2.46
C LEU A 14 -1.97 15.92 2.72
N ARG A 15 -1.57 16.76 1.75
CA ARG A 15 -0.33 17.56 1.82
C ARG A 15 -0.35 18.68 2.85
N ASN A 16 -1.52 19.04 3.37
CA ASN A 16 -1.67 20.04 4.43
C ASN A 16 -1.28 19.51 5.82
N ASN A 17 -0.94 18.22 5.94
CA ASN A 17 -0.52 17.60 7.17
C ASN A 17 1.01 17.50 7.23
N GLU A 18 1.59 17.71 8.42
CA GLU A 18 3.05 17.57 8.61
C GLU A 18 3.52 16.13 8.39
N MET A 19 2.72 15.15 8.81
CA MET A 19 3.01 13.72 8.71
C MET A 19 1.72 12.96 8.42
N VAL A 20 1.76 12.03 7.47
CA VAL A 20 0.65 11.14 7.12
C VAL A 20 1.14 9.72 6.97
N LEU A 21 0.46 8.78 7.63
CA LEU A 21 0.61 7.35 7.44
C LEU A 21 -0.75 6.70 7.20
N GLY A 22 -0.73 5.51 6.62
CA GLY A 22 -1.88 4.63 6.57
C GLY A 22 -1.98 3.77 7.84
N GLU A 23 -3.19 3.31 8.12
CA GLU A 23 -3.39 2.18 9.04
C GLU A 23 -2.99 0.87 8.31
N GLU A 24 -2.12 0.06 8.90
CA GLU A 24 -1.83 -1.28 8.38
C GLU A 24 -2.91 -2.25 8.88
N ASN A 25 -3.09 -2.35 10.20
CA ASN A 25 -4.11 -3.18 10.84
C ASN A 25 -4.49 -2.57 12.21
N TYR A 26 -5.13 -3.33 13.10
CA TYR A 26 -5.69 -2.81 14.35
C TYR A 26 -4.65 -2.32 15.38
N ASP A 27 -3.37 -2.67 15.22
CA ASP A 27 -2.29 -2.31 16.15
C ASP A 27 -1.01 -1.81 15.45
N ALA A 28 -1.06 -1.48 14.16
CA ALA A 28 0.10 -1.06 13.41
C ALA A 28 -0.21 0.03 12.36
N LEU A 29 0.78 0.90 12.13
CA LEU A 29 0.75 1.85 11.01
C LEU A 29 1.57 1.33 9.85
N ALA A 30 1.10 1.59 8.64
CA ALA A 30 1.76 1.21 7.40
C ALA A 30 2.99 2.09 7.14
N ASN A 31 4.07 1.48 6.66
CA ASN A 31 5.30 2.16 6.29
C ASN A 31 5.61 2.14 4.79
N SER A 32 4.79 1.46 3.98
CA SER A 32 4.99 1.36 2.52
C SER A 32 4.76 2.70 1.80
N ILE A 33 4.00 3.61 2.41
CA ILE A 33 3.93 5.01 1.98
C ILE A 33 3.97 5.94 3.21
N ILE A 34 4.89 6.91 3.15
CA ILE A 34 5.10 7.91 4.20
C ILE A 34 5.08 9.27 3.52
N MET A 35 4.15 10.13 3.93
CA MET A 35 4.17 11.54 3.54
C MET A 35 4.60 12.37 4.74
N ALA A 36 5.68 13.13 4.58
CA ALA A 36 6.20 13.98 5.64
C ALA A 36 6.67 15.31 5.07
N SER A 37 6.40 16.39 5.80
CA SER A 37 7.09 17.65 5.60
C SER A 37 8.59 17.47 5.88
N PRO A 38 9.46 18.22 5.17
CA PRO A 38 10.86 18.28 5.54
C PRO A 38 11.00 18.61 7.03
N ASN A 39 11.92 17.93 7.72
CA ASN A 39 12.15 18.12 9.14
C ASN A 39 11.02 17.71 10.10
N SER A 40 10.03 16.93 9.66
CA SER A 40 8.91 16.47 10.50
C SER A 40 9.36 16.01 11.88
N TRP A 41 8.73 16.57 12.93
CA TRP A 41 9.02 16.22 14.31
C TRP A 41 8.76 14.74 14.57
N PHE A 42 7.61 14.23 14.09
CA PHE A 42 7.23 12.83 14.30
C PHE A 42 8.25 11.88 13.68
N LEU A 43 8.67 12.15 12.43
CA LEU A 43 9.66 11.31 11.74
C LEU A 43 11.02 11.33 12.45
N LYS A 44 11.47 12.49 12.94
CA LYS A 44 12.70 12.59 13.75
C LYS A 44 12.58 11.81 15.05
N LYS A 45 11.45 11.96 15.76
CA LYS A 45 11.19 11.25 17.02
C LYS A 45 11.18 9.75 16.79
N TRP A 46 10.47 9.28 15.76
CA TRP A 46 10.44 7.88 15.35
C TRP A 46 11.83 7.35 15.02
N PHE A 47 12.64 8.09 14.25
CA PHE A 47 14.02 7.72 13.93
C PHE A 47 14.89 7.52 15.18
N THR A 48 14.66 8.25 16.28
CA THR A 48 15.45 8.04 17.52
C THR A 48 15.25 6.67 18.15
N TYR A 49 14.15 5.96 17.85
CA TYR A 49 13.90 4.60 18.35
C TYR A 49 14.62 3.53 17.54
N TYR A 50 15.16 3.85 16.34
CA TYR A 50 15.98 2.91 15.58
C TYR A 50 17.32 2.59 16.25
N LYS A 51 17.72 3.33 17.29
CA LYS A 51 18.86 2.94 18.14
C LYS A 51 18.65 1.58 18.83
N ASP A 52 17.38 1.19 19.04
CA ASP A 52 16.96 -0.07 19.65
C ASP A 52 16.48 -1.07 18.58
N PHE A 53 16.88 -0.86 17.32
CA PHE A 53 16.49 -1.72 16.20
C PHE A 53 16.93 -3.16 16.43
N ASN A 54 15.99 -4.08 16.22
CA ASN A 54 16.19 -5.51 16.34
C ASN A 54 15.77 -6.19 15.05
N ASP A 55 16.74 -6.68 14.29
CA ASP A 55 16.53 -7.33 13.00
C ASP A 55 15.78 -8.68 13.10
N THR A 56 15.71 -9.27 14.29
CA THR A 56 14.89 -10.45 14.56
C THR A 56 13.38 -10.15 14.62
N LYS A 57 12.99 -8.87 14.69
CA LYS A 57 11.60 -8.43 14.81
C LYS A 57 11.22 -7.50 13.64
N TRP A 58 10.78 -8.13 12.55
CA TRP A 58 10.53 -7.49 11.26
C TRP A 58 9.72 -6.18 11.30
N SER A 59 8.59 -6.12 12.01
CA SER A 59 7.69 -4.94 12.00
C SER A 59 7.81 -4.03 13.23
N GLU A 60 8.67 -4.36 14.20
CA GLU A 60 8.68 -3.65 15.48
C GLU A 60 9.03 -2.17 15.32
N SER A 61 10.20 -1.89 14.75
CA SER A 61 10.64 -0.51 14.54
C SER A 61 9.85 0.22 13.45
N SER A 62 9.32 -0.49 12.45
CA SER A 62 8.72 0.11 11.26
C SER A 62 7.20 0.32 11.36
N CYS A 63 6.47 -0.49 12.14
CA CYS A 63 5.01 -0.44 12.19
C CYS A 63 4.47 -0.26 13.62
N PHE A 64 5.03 -0.96 14.61
CA PHE A 64 4.54 -0.91 16.00
C PHE A 64 5.05 0.30 16.79
N VAL A 65 6.31 0.73 16.58
CA VAL A 65 6.84 1.96 17.16
C VAL A 65 6.06 3.20 16.69
N PRO A 66 5.81 3.45 15.39
CA PRO A 66 5.03 4.61 14.98
C PRO A 66 3.58 4.52 15.47
N TRP A 67 2.99 3.33 15.57
CA TRP A 67 1.68 3.14 16.23
C TRP A 67 1.70 3.60 17.70
N SER A 68 2.70 3.18 18.47
CA SER A 68 2.86 3.57 19.87
C SER A 68 3.09 5.08 20.02
N LEU A 69 3.89 5.68 19.13
CA LEU A 69 4.12 7.13 19.11
C LEU A 69 2.86 7.91 18.74
N TRP A 70 2.05 7.41 17.82
CA TRP A 70 0.76 8.00 17.49
C TRP A 70 -0.17 8.02 18.71
N HIS A 71 -0.20 6.96 19.52
CA HIS A 71 -0.99 6.94 20.75
C HIS A 71 -0.50 7.95 21.80
N LEU A 72 0.81 8.17 21.89
CA LEU A 72 1.41 9.15 22.81
C LEU A 72 1.26 10.59 22.30
N PHE A 73 1.27 10.79 20.99
CA PHE A 73 1.27 12.10 20.34
C PHE A 73 0.25 12.17 19.18
N PRO A 74 -1.06 11.97 19.44
CA PRO A 74 -2.06 11.77 18.39
C PRO A 74 -2.28 12.97 17.47
N SER A 75 -1.91 14.18 17.90
CA SER A 75 -2.03 15.41 17.12
C SER A 75 -0.87 15.65 16.13
N THR A 76 0.19 14.84 16.20
CA THR A 76 1.44 15.08 15.42
C THR A 76 1.48 14.33 14.09
N ILE A 77 0.46 13.51 13.82
CA ILE A 77 0.35 12.69 12.62
C ILE A 77 -1.12 12.54 12.24
N ASN A 78 -1.41 12.62 10.95
CA ASN A 78 -2.71 12.27 10.38
C ASN A 78 -2.69 10.81 9.92
N VAL A 79 -3.46 9.94 10.57
CA VAL A 79 -3.60 8.54 10.18
C VAL A 79 -4.81 8.37 9.28
N VAL A 80 -4.59 7.93 8.05
CA VAL A 80 -5.64 7.67 7.06
C VAL A 80 -6.06 6.21 7.16
N LYS A 81 -7.19 5.98 7.83
CA LYS A 81 -7.77 4.64 8.03
C LYS A 81 -8.48 4.15 6.78
N GLU A 82 -8.39 2.84 6.53
CA GLU A 82 -9.08 2.08 5.48
C GLU A 82 -8.86 2.48 4.02
N ARG A 83 -8.46 3.74 3.74
CA ARG A 83 -8.35 4.30 2.39
C ARG A 83 -6.92 4.51 1.94
N MET A 84 -5.96 4.56 2.86
CA MET A 84 -4.55 4.69 2.47
C MET A 84 -4.02 3.37 1.94
N LEU A 85 -4.21 2.30 2.70
CA LEU A 85 -3.65 0.99 2.42
C LEU A 85 -4.64 -0.12 2.77
N ARG A 86 -5.53 -0.40 1.84
CA ARG A 86 -6.37 -1.59 1.82
C ARG A 86 -6.37 -2.19 0.40
N PRO A 87 -6.45 -3.51 0.24
CA PRO A 87 -6.29 -4.54 1.27
C PRO A 87 -4.92 -4.47 1.97
N ASN A 88 -4.84 -4.85 3.24
CA ASN A 88 -3.56 -4.96 3.97
C ASN A 88 -2.93 -6.36 3.83
N TRP A 89 -1.85 -6.62 4.56
CA TRP A 89 -1.13 -7.88 4.44
C TRP A 89 -1.97 -9.11 4.87
N GLU A 90 -2.91 -8.95 5.81
CA GLU A 90 -3.81 -10.01 6.29
C GLU A 90 -4.94 -10.29 5.28
N GLU A 91 -5.20 -9.32 4.40
CA GLU A 91 -6.29 -9.31 3.43
C GLU A 91 -5.80 -9.52 1.99
N ILE A 92 -4.55 -9.95 1.79
CA ILE A 92 -3.92 -10.13 0.45
C ILE A 92 -4.79 -10.94 -0.53
N LYS A 93 -5.60 -11.89 -0.02
CA LYS A 93 -6.55 -12.65 -0.85
C LYS A 93 -7.54 -11.77 -1.63
N PHE A 94 -7.93 -10.60 -1.09
CA PHE A 94 -8.82 -9.65 -1.78
C PHE A 94 -8.18 -9.08 -3.04
N LEU A 95 -6.84 -9.03 -3.07
CA LEU A 95 -6.10 -8.56 -4.23
C LEU A 95 -6.02 -9.66 -5.31
N TYR A 96 -5.73 -10.90 -4.91
CA TYR A 96 -5.34 -11.96 -5.85
C TYR A 96 -6.43 -12.99 -6.18
N HIS A 97 -7.48 -13.13 -5.38
CA HIS A 97 -8.52 -14.17 -5.58
C HIS A 97 -9.95 -13.61 -5.68
N GLU A 98 -10.16 -12.35 -5.31
CA GLU A 98 -11.50 -11.74 -5.26
C GLU A 98 -11.57 -10.45 -6.10
N LEU A 99 -12.78 -9.90 -6.20
CA LEU A 99 -13.05 -8.57 -6.72
C LEU A 99 -13.51 -7.68 -5.56
N TRP A 100 -12.62 -6.82 -5.11
CA TRP A 100 -12.83 -5.88 -4.01
C TRP A 100 -12.90 -4.45 -4.55
N ASP A 101 -13.79 -3.62 -4.00
CA ASP A 101 -13.95 -2.25 -4.49
C ASP A 101 -12.83 -1.33 -3.97
N TRP A 102 -11.78 -1.20 -4.80
CA TRP A 102 -10.60 -0.38 -4.52
C TRP A 102 -10.76 1.09 -4.90
N ARG A 103 -11.86 1.46 -5.54
CA ARG A 103 -12.03 2.77 -6.18
C ARG A 103 -11.98 3.92 -5.20
N ASP A 104 -12.18 3.67 -3.90
CA ASP A 104 -12.11 4.70 -2.87
C ASP A 104 -10.74 4.92 -2.23
N ASN A 105 -9.75 4.09 -2.58
CA ASN A 105 -8.44 4.17 -1.99
C ASN A 105 -7.55 5.24 -2.63
N TYR A 106 -6.71 5.84 -1.79
CA TYR A 106 -5.60 6.68 -2.22
C TYR A 106 -4.51 5.83 -2.86
N THR A 107 -4.13 4.74 -2.19
CA THR A 107 -3.10 3.82 -2.68
C THR A 107 -3.47 2.36 -2.42
N VAL A 108 -2.80 1.45 -3.13
CA VAL A 108 -2.86 0.01 -2.87
C VAL A 108 -1.43 -0.51 -2.89
N HIS A 109 -1.07 -1.30 -1.88
CA HIS A 109 0.18 -2.07 -1.86
C HIS A 109 -0.09 -3.39 -2.56
N LEU A 110 0.63 -3.66 -3.64
CA LEU A 110 0.39 -4.83 -4.48
C LEU A 110 0.95 -6.12 -3.87
N TYR A 111 1.90 -6.03 -2.94
CA TYR A 111 2.53 -7.19 -2.31
C TYR A 111 3.10 -8.16 -3.37
N SER A 112 3.65 -7.64 -4.46
CA SER A 112 4.00 -8.42 -5.66
C SER A 112 4.96 -9.56 -5.35
N ARG A 113 5.84 -9.37 -4.35
CA ARG A 113 6.76 -10.41 -3.83
C ARG A 113 6.06 -11.67 -3.30
N PHE A 114 4.80 -11.56 -2.89
CA PHE A 114 4.02 -12.67 -2.33
C PHE A 114 3.12 -13.35 -3.37
N MET A 115 3.01 -12.81 -4.60
CA MET A 115 2.17 -13.34 -5.66
C MET A 115 2.40 -14.84 -5.89
N VAL A 116 3.67 -15.26 -5.98
CA VAL A 116 4.04 -16.68 -6.14
C VAL A 116 3.51 -17.59 -5.02
N ASN A 117 3.40 -17.09 -3.79
CA ASN A 117 2.89 -17.85 -2.66
C ASN A 117 1.36 -17.87 -2.60
N VAL A 118 0.70 -16.90 -3.24
CA VAL A 118 -0.75 -16.70 -3.17
C VAL A 118 -1.46 -17.35 -4.35
N ASP A 119 -0.89 -17.27 -5.55
CA ASP A 119 -1.49 -17.78 -6.79
C ASP A 119 -0.55 -18.63 -7.65
N GLY A 120 0.67 -18.91 -7.18
CA GLY A 120 1.63 -19.76 -7.88
C GLY A 120 2.35 -19.10 -9.05
N THR A 121 2.09 -17.82 -9.32
CA THR A 121 2.60 -17.11 -10.50
C THR A 121 3.75 -16.17 -10.10
N PRO A 122 4.96 -16.32 -10.65
CA PRO A 122 6.08 -15.44 -10.31
C PRO A 122 6.01 -14.08 -11.02
N GLU A 123 5.54 -14.07 -12.27
CA GLU A 123 5.39 -12.87 -13.11
C GLU A 123 4.20 -13.03 -14.03
N ARG A 124 3.59 -11.91 -14.45
CA ARG A 124 2.48 -11.90 -15.41
C ARG A 124 2.82 -11.07 -16.63
N SER A 125 2.55 -11.62 -17.80
CA SER A 125 2.55 -10.90 -19.06
C SER A 125 1.43 -9.86 -19.13
N LEU A 126 1.57 -8.89 -20.02
CA LEU A 126 0.49 -7.93 -20.31
C LEU A 126 -0.79 -8.63 -20.77
N GLN A 127 -0.67 -9.72 -21.53
CA GLN A 127 -1.81 -10.50 -21.99
C GLN A 127 -2.55 -11.14 -20.80
N GLU A 128 -1.83 -11.75 -19.85
CA GLU A 128 -2.46 -12.31 -18.65
C GLU A 128 -3.15 -11.22 -17.82
N LEU A 129 -2.51 -10.08 -17.60
CA LEU A 129 -3.10 -8.94 -16.87
C LEU A 129 -4.36 -8.40 -17.55
N SER A 130 -4.41 -8.43 -18.87
CA SER A 130 -5.55 -7.92 -19.66
C SER A 130 -6.84 -8.74 -19.44
N VAL A 131 -6.72 -10.01 -19.03
CA VAL A 131 -7.87 -10.91 -18.80
C VAL A 131 -7.98 -11.43 -17.37
N LEU A 132 -7.03 -11.12 -16.49
CA LEU A 132 -7.02 -11.57 -15.09
C LEU A 132 -8.22 -11.01 -14.31
N ASN A 133 -9.16 -11.89 -13.95
CA ASN A 133 -10.40 -11.49 -13.28
C ASN A 133 -10.25 -11.42 -11.75
N THR A 134 -9.40 -10.51 -11.27
CA THR A 134 -9.13 -10.25 -9.85
C THR A 134 -8.96 -8.74 -9.63
N THR A 135 -9.00 -8.28 -8.37
CA THR A 135 -8.69 -6.89 -8.00
C THR A 135 -7.32 -6.46 -8.54
N TYR A 136 -6.30 -7.32 -8.44
CA TYR A 136 -4.97 -7.06 -9.01
C TYR A 136 -5.07 -6.79 -10.52
N GLY A 137 -5.83 -7.62 -11.23
CA GLY A 137 -6.07 -7.44 -12.65
C GLY A 137 -6.81 -6.15 -12.97
N GLU A 138 -7.86 -5.80 -12.21
CA GLU A 138 -8.58 -4.54 -12.40
C GLU A 138 -7.66 -3.32 -12.21
N ILE A 139 -6.85 -3.33 -11.16
CA ILE A 139 -5.89 -2.26 -10.86
C ILE A 139 -4.83 -2.18 -11.96
N ALA A 140 -4.25 -3.30 -12.39
CA ALA A 140 -3.27 -3.34 -13.47
C ALA A 140 -3.84 -2.73 -14.76
N ARG A 141 -5.07 -3.13 -15.13
CA ARG A 141 -5.75 -2.57 -16.32
C ARG A 141 -6.06 -1.09 -16.18
N TYR A 142 -6.49 -0.65 -15.00
CA TYR A 142 -6.72 0.77 -14.74
C TYR A 142 -5.43 1.59 -14.82
N VAL A 143 -4.31 1.08 -14.31
CA VAL A 143 -3.01 1.77 -14.39
C VAL A 143 -2.53 1.86 -15.84
N LEU A 144 -2.59 0.75 -16.59
CA LEU A 144 -2.09 0.65 -17.97
C LEU A 144 -2.99 1.35 -18.99
N TRP A 145 -4.32 1.24 -18.84
CA TRP A 145 -5.30 1.61 -19.86
C TRP A 145 -6.40 2.56 -19.39
N LYS A 146 -6.41 2.98 -18.11
CA LYS A 146 -7.47 3.82 -17.51
C LYS A 146 -8.86 3.19 -17.57
N ASP A 147 -8.94 1.87 -17.70
CA ASP A 147 -10.19 1.09 -17.67
C ASP A 147 -9.95 -0.21 -16.89
N PRO A 148 -10.73 -0.52 -15.84
CA PRO A 148 -10.58 -1.77 -15.08
C PRO A 148 -11.18 -3.00 -15.77
N LYS A 149 -11.95 -2.83 -16.86
CA LYS A 149 -12.62 -3.95 -17.53
C LYS A 149 -11.65 -4.85 -18.27
N ILE A 150 -11.96 -6.13 -18.31
CA ILE A 150 -11.23 -7.12 -19.12
C ILE A 150 -11.18 -6.65 -20.58
N ARG A 151 -10.01 -6.81 -21.18
CA ARG A 151 -9.72 -6.41 -22.55
C ARG A 151 -8.91 -7.51 -23.22
N ASP A 152 -9.33 -7.95 -24.40
CA ASP A 152 -8.47 -8.75 -25.25
C ASP A 152 -7.50 -7.82 -26.00
N ILE A 153 -6.20 -8.05 -25.83
CA ILE A 153 -5.13 -7.28 -26.47
C ILE A 153 -4.33 -8.12 -27.48
N THR A 154 -4.81 -9.31 -27.86
CA THR A 154 -4.12 -10.18 -28.81
C THR A 154 -3.84 -9.50 -30.14
N GLU A 155 -4.71 -8.60 -30.59
CA GLU A 155 -4.54 -7.80 -31.82
C GLU A 155 -3.35 -6.82 -31.78
N TRP A 156 -2.81 -6.51 -30.59
CA TRP A 156 -1.73 -5.52 -30.41
C TRP A 156 -0.34 -6.15 -30.34
N MET A 157 -0.27 -7.48 -30.29
CA MET A 157 0.98 -8.22 -30.16
C MET A 157 1.47 -8.79 -31.49
N VAL A 158 0.91 -8.31 -32.62
CA VAL A 158 1.25 -8.70 -34.00
C VAL A 158 2.24 -7.73 -34.61
#